data_AF-A0A7S0G259-F1
#
_entry.id   AF-A0A7S0G259-F1
#
_cell.length_a   1.000
_cell.length_b   1.000
_cell.length_c   1.000
_cell.angle_alpha   90.00
_cell.angle_beta   90.00
_cell.angle_gamma   90.00
#
_symmetry.space_group_name_H-M   'P 1'
#
loop_
_entity.id
_entity.type
_entity.pdbx_description
1 polymer ?
#
loop_
_entity_poly.entity_id
_entity_poly.type
_entity_poly.pdbx_seq_one_letter_code
_entity_poly.pdbx_strand_id
1 'polypeptide(L)'
;MGIECAAVYSDADDRAAHVSEADYAVRIGPARALDSYLNVNAILEAAKASGADAVHPGYGFLSENSMFARACAISKLNFIGPPVEAIEKMGSKAAARQLMSDGGVPVIPGYHGEDQTDERLFAEAKSIGFPVLIKPVMGGGGKGMYIVYDETDFGEALNASRGVASSAFGDSRVLLEKYIAQSRHVEVQIFGDKHGNHVHLWERDCSVQRRHQKIIEEAPAPDLGDALRSKFGRAAVAAAKQVKYENAGTVEFILDVSDGKREFYFLEMNTRLQVEHPVTE
;
A
#
# COMPACT_ATOMS: atom_id res chain seq x y z
N MET A 1 3.38 -14.85 -25.04
CA MET A 1 2.12 -14.23 -25.50
C MET A 1 2.19 -13.66 -26.93
N GLY A 2 3.36 -13.70 -27.61
CA GLY A 2 3.48 -13.16 -28.98
C GLY A 2 3.35 -11.63 -29.04
N ILE A 3 3.63 -10.94 -27.93
CA ILE A 3 3.61 -9.48 -27.82
C ILE A 3 5.06 -9.01 -27.92
N GLU A 4 5.33 -8.03 -28.78
CA GLU A 4 6.64 -7.37 -28.86
C GLU A 4 6.84 -6.41 -27.69
N CYS A 5 8.07 -6.31 -27.21
CA CYS A 5 8.43 -5.56 -26.01
C CYS A 5 9.37 -4.40 -26.34
N ALA A 6 9.03 -3.20 -25.86
CA ALA A 6 9.91 -2.04 -25.89
C ALA A 6 10.43 -1.74 -24.47
N ALA A 7 11.72 -1.89 -24.25
CA ALA A 7 12.39 -1.44 -23.03
C ALA A 7 12.63 0.07 -23.07
N VAL A 8 12.51 0.72 -21.92
CA VAL A 8 12.98 2.10 -21.70
C VAL A 8 14.22 2.08 -20.84
N TYR A 9 15.16 3.00 -21.09
CA TYR A 9 16.40 3.06 -20.32
C TYR A 9 16.94 4.49 -20.14
N SER A 10 17.61 4.71 -19.01
CA SER A 10 18.40 5.91 -18.74
C SER A 10 19.84 5.76 -19.28
N ASP A 11 20.59 6.86 -19.40
CA ASP A 11 22.01 6.81 -19.79
C ASP A 11 22.86 5.86 -18.93
N ALA A 12 22.49 5.65 -17.65
CA ALA A 12 23.21 4.75 -16.77
C ALA A 12 22.90 3.26 -17.02
N ASP A 13 21.80 2.96 -17.71
CA ASP A 13 21.27 1.61 -17.90
C ASP A 13 21.33 1.16 -19.36
N ASP A 14 22.13 1.83 -20.20
CA ASP A 14 22.25 1.54 -21.64
C ASP A 14 22.67 0.10 -21.96
N ARG A 15 23.28 -0.58 -20.98
CA ARG A 15 23.75 -1.97 -21.04
C ARG A 15 23.06 -2.88 -20.02
N ALA A 16 21.97 -2.43 -19.41
CA ALA A 16 21.22 -3.26 -18.47
C ALA A 16 20.56 -4.44 -19.20
N ALA A 17 20.37 -5.57 -18.50
CA ALA A 17 19.87 -6.80 -19.10
C ALA A 17 18.50 -6.62 -19.78
N HIS A 18 17.59 -5.86 -19.15
CA HIS A 18 16.24 -5.62 -19.69
C HIS A 18 16.25 -4.89 -21.04
N VAL A 19 17.28 -4.12 -21.34
CA VAL A 19 17.46 -3.44 -22.63
C VAL A 19 17.80 -4.45 -23.73
N SER A 20 18.66 -5.42 -23.41
CA SER A 20 19.07 -6.46 -24.37
C SER A 20 18.04 -7.57 -24.56
N GLU A 21 17.12 -7.75 -23.62
CA GLU A 21 16.08 -8.79 -23.66
C GLU A 21 14.83 -8.36 -24.43
N ALA A 22 14.63 -7.05 -24.63
CA ALA A 22 13.48 -6.50 -25.35
C ALA A 22 13.73 -6.43 -26.87
N ASP A 23 12.64 -6.48 -27.65
CA ASP A 23 12.69 -6.37 -29.11
C ASP A 23 13.12 -4.95 -29.55
N TYR A 24 12.73 -3.95 -28.78
CA TYR A 24 13.05 -2.55 -29.00
C TYR A 24 13.57 -1.88 -27.73
N ALA A 25 14.39 -0.85 -27.86
CA ALA A 25 14.90 -0.06 -26.75
C ALA A 25 14.81 1.43 -27.05
N VAL A 26 14.28 2.21 -26.11
CA VAL A 26 14.13 3.66 -26.24
C VAL A 26 14.76 4.39 -25.06
N ARG A 27 15.69 5.29 -25.36
CA ARG A 27 16.33 6.14 -24.36
C ARG A 27 15.34 7.18 -23.83
N ILE A 28 15.18 7.25 -22.51
CA ILE A 28 14.23 8.17 -21.84
C ILE A 28 14.90 9.32 -21.09
N GLY A 29 16.23 9.37 -21.00
CA GLY A 29 16.93 10.52 -20.45
C GLY A 29 18.20 10.19 -19.66
N PRO A 30 18.72 11.18 -18.90
CA PRO A 30 19.90 11.02 -18.07
C PRO A 30 19.72 10.03 -16.91
N ALA A 31 20.83 9.69 -16.26
CA ALA A 31 20.92 8.70 -15.17
C ALA A 31 19.98 8.95 -13.98
N ARG A 32 19.67 10.21 -13.64
CA ARG A 32 18.85 10.53 -12.48
C ARG A 32 17.39 10.13 -12.75
N ALA A 33 16.80 9.30 -11.91
CA ALA A 33 15.44 8.78 -12.10
C ALA A 33 14.38 9.86 -12.31
N LEU A 34 14.49 11.02 -11.63
CA LEU A 34 13.59 12.17 -11.82
C LEU A 34 13.60 12.73 -13.24
N ASP A 35 14.72 12.59 -13.95
CA ASP A 35 14.88 13.05 -15.34
C ASP A 35 14.64 11.92 -16.36
N SER A 36 14.40 10.68 -15.89
CA SER A 36 14.18 9.47 -16.71
C SER A 36 12.96 8.65 -16.25
N TYR A 37 13.12 7.61 -15.43
CA TYR A 37 12.03 6.66 -15.09
C TYR A 37 10.83 7.27 -14.36
N LEU A 38 11.01 8.40 -13.67
CA LEU A 38 9.94 9.15 -12.99
C LEU A 38 9.41 10.31 -13.86
N ASN A 39 9.96 10.51 -15.06
CA ASN A 39 9.52 11.54 -15.98
C ASN A 39 8.39 11.00 -16.87
N VAL A 40 7.15 11.30 -16.47
CA VAL A 40 5.93 10.90 -17.20
C VAL A 40 6.00 11.24 -18.69
N ASN A 41 6.45 12.44 -19.05
CA ASN A 41 6.49 12.85 -20.45
C ASN A 41 7.51 12.02 -21.26
N ALA A 42 8.67 11.72 -20.66
CA ALA A 42 9.69 10.89 -21.32
C ALA A 42 9.16 9.47 -21.61
N ILE A 43 8.43 8.89 -20.66
CA ILE A 43 7.81 7.55 -20.85
C ILE A 43 6.73 7.59 -21.94
N LEU A 44 5.88 8.62 -21.95
CA LEU A 44 4.82 8.74 -22.97
C LEU A 44 5.38 8.96 -24.38
N GLU A 45 6.41 9.80 -24.52
CA GLU A 45 7.07 9.99 -25.81
C GLU A 45 7.80 8.72 -26.26
N ALA A 46 8.39 7.95 -25.34
CA ALA A 46 8.98 6.66 -25.68
C ALA A 46 7.94 5.64 -26.17
N ALA A 47 6.80 5.53 -25.48
CA ALA A 47 5.69 4.66 -25.90
C ALA A 47 5.15 5.07 -27.28
N LYS A 48 5.05 6.37 -27.54
CA LYS A 48 4.64 6.88 -28.86
C LYS A 48 5.67 6.59 -29.95
N ALA A 49 6.95 6.75 -29.65
CA ALA A 49 8.05 6.50 -30.60
C ALA A 49 8.18 5.01 -30.96
N SER A 50 7.94 4.11 -30.01
CA SER A 50 7.93 2.66 -30.26
C SER A 50 6.62 2.15 -30.86
N GLY A 51 5.56 2.96 -30.86
CA GLY A 51 4.22 2.52 -31.30
C GLY A 51 3.54 1.58 -30.32
N ALA A 52 3.90 1.63 -29.03
CA ALA A 52 3.35 0.73 -28.02
C ALA A 52 1.86 0.96 -27.77
N ASP A 53 1.08 -0.13 -27.72
CA ASP A 53 -0.34 -0.11 -27.38
C ASP A 53 -0.61 -0.05 -25.86
N ALA A 54 0.38 -0.43 -25.06
CA ALA A 54 0.27 -0.56 -23.62
C ALA A 54 1.59 -0.26 -22.89
N VAL A 55 1.49 0.08 -21.61
CA VAL A 55 2.63 0.20 -20.70
C VAL A 55 2.40 -0.66 -19.46
N HIS A 56 3.37 -1.51 -19.15
CA HIS A 56 3.43 -2.23 -17.88
C HIS A 56 4.37 -1.46 -16.93
N PRO A 57 3.86 -0.85 -15.85
CA PRO A 57 4.70 -0.02 -14.99
C PRO A 57 5.53 -0.84 -13.98
N GLY A 58 5.30 -2.16 -13.90
CA GLY A 58 5.98 -3.03 -12.96
C GLY A 58 5.60 -2.68 -11.53
N TYR A 59 6.62 -2.49 -10.68
CA TYR A 59 6.47 -2.03 -9.31
C TYR A 59 7.48 -0.91 -9.01
N GLY A 60 7.16 -0.06 -8.03
CA GLY A 60 7.91 1.17 -7.79
C GLY A 60 7.73 2.21 -8.91
N PHE A 61 8.59 3.23 -8.93
CA PHE A 61 8.53 4.32 -9.91
C PHE A 61 7.13 4.92 -10.11
N LEU A 62 6.53 4.72 -11.29
CA LEU A 62 5.24 5.29 -11.67
C LEU A 62 4.05 4.32 -11.54
N SER A 63 4.27 3.11 -11.02
CA SER A 63 3.25 2.05 -10.93
C SER A 63 2.02 2.41 -10.08
N GLU A 64 2.19 3.23 -9.06
CA GLU A 64 1.09 3.72 -8.21
C GLU A 64 0.89 5.24 -8.38
N ASN A 65 1.41 5.81 -9.48
CA ASN A 65 1.28 7.23 -9.77
C ASN A 65 -0.01 7.49 -10.55
N SER A 66 -1.03 8.02 -9.89
CA SER A 66 -2.33 8.30 -10.51
C SER A 66 -2.25 9.30 -11.67
N MET A 67 -1.31 10.26 -11.61
CA MET A 67 -1.09 11.21 -12.70
C MET A 67 -0.53 10.53 -13.95
N PHE A 68 0.36 9.55 -13.79
CA PHE A 68 0.87 8.75 -14.91
C PHE A 68 -0.22 7.88 -15.52
N ALA A 69 -0.99 7.15 -14.69
CA ALA A 69 -2.11 6.35 -15.17
C ALA A 69 -3.15 7.19 -15.92
N ARG A 70 -3.46 8.40 -15.40
CA ARG A 70 -4.34 9.37 -16.05
C ARG A 70 -3.76 9.88 -17.37
N ALA A 71 -2.46 10.16 -17.42
CA ALA A 71 -1.79 10.60 -18.64
C ALA A 71 -1.77 9.51 -19.72
N CYS A 72 -1.60 8.23 -19.34
CA CYS A 72 -1.74 7.10 -20.24
C CYS A 72 -3.14 7.04 -20.85
N ALA A 73 -4.19 7.19 -20.03
CA ALA A 73 -5.57 7.21 -20.49
C ALA A 73 -5.86 8.35 -21.49
N ILE A 74 -5.36 9.56 -21.23
CA ILE A 74 -5.49 10.72 -22.14
C ILE A 74 -4.78 10.44 -23.47
N SER A 75 -3.60 9.83 -23.41
CA SER A 75 -2.78 9.46 -24.59
C SER A 75 -3.27 8.19 -25.29
N LYS A 76 -4.36 7.56 -24.83
CA LYS A 76 -4.89 6.27 -25.33
C LYS A 76 -3.88 5.12 -25.27
N LEU A 77 -2.94 5.20 -24.32
CA LEU A 77 -2.00 4.13 -24.00
C LEU A 77 -2.61 3.26 -22.90
N ASN A 78 -2.72 1.94 -23.14
CA ASN A 78 -3.30 1.06 -22.13
C ASN A 78 -2.35 0.92 -20.93
N PHE A 79 -2.77 1.45 -19.78
CA PHE A 79 -2.05 1.21 -18.53
C PHE A 79 -2.36 -0.19 -18.02
N ILE A 80 -1.35 -1.08 -17.97
CA ILE A 80 -1.49 -2.44 -17.45
C ILE A 80 -1.42 -2.36 -15.92
N GLY A 81 -2.56 -2.06 -15.31
CA GLY A 81 -2.76 -1.91 -13.88
C GLY A 81 -4.21 -1.58 -13.57
N PRO A 82 -4.53 -1.19 -12.33
CA PRO A 82 -5.89 -0.87 -11.94
C PRO A 82 -6.37 0.47 -12.52
N PRO A 83 -7.69 0.75 -12.44
CA PRO A 83 -8.25 2.03 -12.87
C PRO A 83 -7.65 3.20 -12.06
N VAL A 84 -7.55 4.37 -12.69
CA VAL A 84 -7.02 5.60 -12.06
C VAL A 84 -7.69 5.89 -10.71
N GLU A 85 -9.01 5.72 -10.65
CA GLU A 85 -9.79 5.96 -9.43
C GLU A 85 -9.41 5.02 -8.28
N ALA A 86 -9.03 3.77 -8.58
CA ALA A 86 -8.59 2.82 -7.56
C ALA A 86 -7.21 3.23 -7.01
N ILE A 87 -6.29 3.64 -7.88
CA ILE A 87 -4.97 4.17 -7.47
C ILE A 87 -5.15 5.42 -6.56
N GLU A 88 -6.03 6.35 -6.95
CA GLU A 88 -6.30 7.56 -6.16
C GLU A 88 -6.95 7.25 -4.80
N LYS A 89 -7.94 6.36 -4.77
CA LYS A 89 -8.63 5.97 -3.53
C LYS A 89 -7.70 5.26 -2.55
N MET A 90 -6.79 4.42 -3.05
CA MET A 90 -5.86 3.67 -2.21
C MET A 90 -4.56 4.41 -1.88
N GLY A 91 -4.23 5.48 -2.61
CA GLY A 91 -3.06 6.32 -2.32
C GLY A 91 -3.16 7.13 -1.02
N SER A 92 -4.37 7.36 -0.49
CA SER A 92 -4.58 8.05 0.79
C SER A 92 -4.89 7.04 1.90
N LYS A 93 -4.01 6.92 2.89
CA LYS A 93 -4.18 5.97 4.01
C LYS A 93 -5.50 6.16 4.77
N ALA A 94 -5.88 7.40 5.05
CA ALA A 94 -7.12 7.69 5.79
C ALA A 94 -8.37 7.35 4.94
N ALA A 95 -8.40 7.75 3.67
CA ALA A 95 -9.52 7.46 2.79
C ALA A 95 -9.63 5.96 2.50
N ALA A 96 -8.51 5.28 2.29
CA ALA A 96 -8.42 3.84 2.13
C ALA A 96 -9.02 3.11 3.33
N ARG A 97 -8.62 3.48 4.56
CA ARG A 97 -9.17 2.87 5.80
C ARG A 97 -10.69 3.04 5.89
N GLN A 98 -11.20 4.25 5.66
CA GLN A 98 -12.65 4.48 5.71
C GLN A 98 -13.39 3.63 4.66
N LEU A 99 -12.90 3.61 3.42
CA LEU A 99 -13.48 2.79 2.35
C LEU A 99 -13.49 1.31 2.72
N MET A 100 -12.38 0.80 3.27
CA MET A 100 -12.27 -0.60 3.71
C MET A 100 -13.26 -0.92 4.83
N SER A 101 -13.37 -0.03 5.83
CA SER A 101 -14.35 -0.15 6.91
C SER A 101 -15.78 -0.21 6.37
N ASP A 102 -16.15 0.70 5.44
CA ASP A 102 -17.47 0.72 4.80
C ASP A 102 -17.74 -0.56 3.99
N GLY A 103 -16.69 -1.19 3.45
CA GLY A 103 -16.73 -2.47 2.74
C GLY A 103 -16.76 -3.71 3.66
N GLY A 104 -16.80 -3.53 4.97
CA GLY A 104 -16.79 -4.62 5.96
C GLY A 104 -15.43 -5.32 6.10
N VAL A 105 -14.35 -4.70 5.62
CA VAL A 105 -12.99 -5.18 5.81
C VAL A 105 -12.52 -4.72 7.20
N PRO A 106 -12.03 -5.63 8.07
CA PRO A 106 -11.54 -5.24 9.39
C PRO A 106 -10.44 -4.19 9.29
N VAL A 107 -10.57 -3.07 9.98
CA VAL A 107 -9.54 -2.01 10.09
C VAL A 107 -9.07 -1.90 11.54
N ILE A 108 -7.85 -1.39 11.75
CA ILE A 108 -7.31 -1.21 13.09
C ILE A 108 -8.26 -0.30 13.87
N PRO A 109 -8.76 -0.72 15.06
CA PRO A 109 -9.59 0.14 15.89
C PRO A 109 -8.83 1.43 16.21
N GLY A 110 -9.46 2.57 15.98
CA GLY A 110 -8.79 3.84 16.08
C GLY A 110 -9.74 5.03 15.99
N TYR A 111 -9.19 6.20 16.30
CA TYR A 111 -9.87 7.48 16.20
C TYR A 111 -9.06 8.43 15.32
N HIS A 112 -9.73 8.91 14.27
CA HIS A 112 -9.19 9.83 13.26
C HIS A 112 -10.10 11.05 13.07
N GLY A 113 -10.96 11.35 14.05
CA GLY A 113 -11.96 12.41 13.93
C GLY A 113 -11.38 13.82 14.08
N GLU A 114 -12.15 14.81 13.64
CA GLU A 114 -11.77 16.24 13.66
C GLU A 114 -11.80 16.85 15.08
N ASP A 115 -12.56 16.26 16.02
CA ASP A 115 -12.52 16.70 17.41
C ASP A 115 -11.22 16.22 18.06
N GLN A 116 -10.31 17.17 18.25
CA GLN A 116 -8.96 16.97 18.74
C GLN A 116 -8.79 17.48 20.18
N THR A 117 -9.88 17.64 20.94
CA THR A 117 -9.83 17.98 22.37
C THR A 117 -9.22 16.85 23.20
N ASP A 118 -8.56 17.18 24.31
CA ASP A 118 -7.89 16.20 25.17
C ASP A 118 -8.90 15.23 25.78
N GLU A 119 -10.07 15.73 26.19
CA GLU A 119 -11.17 14.94 26.74
C GLU A 119 -11.69 13.93 25.71
N ARG A 120 -11.86 14.36 24.46
CA ARG A 120 -12.31 13.48 23.37
C ARG A 120 -11.28 12.39 23.08
N LEU A 121 -10.03 12.78 22.89
CA LEU A 121 -8.95 11.85 22.59
C LEU A 121 -8.75 10.83 23.72
N PHE A 122 -8.85 11.27 24.97
CA PHE A 122 -8.76 10.35 26.11
C PHE A 122 -9.95 9.38 26.18
N ALA A 123 -11.18 9.85 25.93
CA ALA A 123 -12.36 8.98 25.88
C ALA A 123 -12.24 7.93 24.76
N GLU A 124 -11.73 8.31 23.59
CA GLU A 124 -11.48 7.40 22.48
C GLU A 124 -10.36 6.40 22.78
N ALA A 125 -9.28 6.83 23.44
CA ALA A 125 -8.23 5.92 23.90
C ALA A 125 -8.78 4.84 24.84
N LYS A 126 -9.70 5.20 25.75
CA LYS A 126 -10.39 4.23 26.62
C LYS A 126 -11.29 3.27 25.83
N SER A 127 -12.00 3.80 24.84
CA SER A 127 -12.88 3.00 23.97
C SER A 127 -12.10 1.96 23.15
N ILE A 128 -10.95 2.37 22.60
CA ILE A 128 -10.01 1.47 21.88
C ILE A 128 -9.38 0.45 22.84
N GLY A 129 -9.11 0.88 24.07
CA GLY A 129 -8.46 0.11 25.12
C GLY A 129 -6.94 0.08 24.98
N PHE A 130 -6.25 0.25 26.11
CA PHE A 130 -4.79 0.27 26.17
C PHE A 130 -4.18 -1.14 25.91
N PRO A 131 -2.93 -1.24 25.42
CA PRO A 131 -2.10 -0.13 24.96
C PRO A 131 -2.63 0.51 23.66
N VAL A 132 -2.48 1.83 23.57
CA VAL A 132 -2.85 2.63 22.39
C VAL A 132 -1.60 3.28 21.80
N LEU A 133 -1.66 3.55 20.50
CA LEU A 133 -0.61 4.20 19.75
C LEU A 133 -1.10 5.58 19.28
N ILE A 134 -0.42 6.62 19.74
CA ILE A 134 -0.63 8.00 19.29
C ILE A 134 0.31 8.24 18.12
N LYS A 135 -0.21 8.76 16.99
CA LYS A 135 0.61 9.14 15.82
C LYS A 135 0.20 10.51 15.28
N PRO A 136 1.12 11.30 14.70
CA PRO A 136 0.76 12.50 13.96
C PRO A 136 -0.03 12.16 12.69
N VAL A 137 -1.04 12.97 12.34
CA VAL A 137 -1.83 12.77 11.10
C VAL A 137 -0.95 12.86 9.84
N MET A 138 -0.01 13.79 9.82
CA MET A 138 0.92 14.04 8.71
C MET A 138 2.27 13.30 8.88
N GLY A 139 2.36 12.37 9.85
CA GLY A 139 3.60 11.73 10.24
C GLY A 139 4.07 10.61 9.31
N GLY A 140 5.39 10.48 9.15
CA GLY A 140 6.04 9.39 8.43
C GLY A 140 7.33 8.94 9.11
N GLY A 141 7.71 7.67 8.92
CA GLY A 141 8.98 7.12 9.41
C GLY A 141 9.09 7.00 10.94
N GLY A 142 7.97 6.80 11.65
CA GLY A 142 7.97 6.57 13.10
C GLY A 142 8.09 7.83 13.97
N LYS A 143 8.26 9.01 13.37
CA LYS A 143 8.44 10.26 14.12
C LYS A 143 7.16 10.69 14.83
N GLY A 144 7.28 11.00 16.12
CA GLY A 144 6.16 11.46 16.94
C GLY A 144 5.19 10.36 17.34
N MET A 145 5.56 9.09 17.17
CA MET A 145 4.72 7.96 17.58
C MET A 145 5.00 7.59 19.03
N TYR A 146 3.94 7.50 19.85
CA TYR A 146 4.05 7.15 21.27
C TYR A 146 3.11 5.98 21.59
N ILE A 147 3.66 4.94 22.21
CA ILE A 147 2.88 3.82 22.74
C ILE A 147 2.54 4.16 24.19
N VAL A 148 1.25 4.15 24.51
CA VAL A 148 0.74 4.43 25.84
C VAL A 148 0.15 3.13 26.37
N TYR A 149 0.72 2.63 27.47
CA TYR A 149 0.29 1.36 28.08
C TYR A 149 -0.82 1.54 29.12
N ASP A 150 -0.88 2.71 29.75
CA ASP A 150 -1.80 2.99 30.84
C ASP A 150 -2.41 4.40 30.72
N GLU A 151 -3.62 4.56 31.28
CA GLU A 151 -4.37 5.82 31.21
C GLU A 151 -3.60 7.01 31.79
N THR A 152 -2.78 6.78 32.82
CA THR A 152 -2.03 7.83 33.54
C THR A 152 -1.02 8.55 32.65
N ASP A 153 -0.51 7.85 31.64
CA ASP A 153 0.59 8.33 30.80
C ASP A 153 0.07 9.02 29.53
N PHE A 154 -1.24 8.95 29.29
CA PHE A 154 -1.86 9.42 28.05
C PHE A 154 -1.67 10.92 27.82
N GLY A 155 -1.89 11.73 28.86
CA GLY A 155 -1.81 13.20 28.73
C GLY A 155 -0.40 13.68 28.38
N GLU A 156 0.63 13.07 28.99
CA GLU A 156 2.03 13.40 28.69
C GLU A 156 2.40 12.98 27.26
N ALA A 157 2.07 11.74 26.88
CA ALA A 157 2.36 11.20 25.55
C ALA A 157 1.63 11.98 24.44
N LEU A 158 0.39 12.40 24.68
CA LEU A 158 -0.39 13.22 23.75
C LEU A 158 0.30 14.56 23.49
N ASN A 159 0.70 15.26 24.55
CA ASN A 159 1.40 16.55 24.43
C ASN A 159 2.74 16.40 23.70
N ALA A 160 3.50 15.34 24.01
CA ALA A 160 4.75 15.04 23.33
C ALA A 160 4.55 14.76 21.83
N SER A 161 3.51 13.98 21.47
CA SER A 161 3.14 13.71 20.08
C SER A 161 2.77 14.98 19.32
N ARG A 162 1.90 15.84 19.90
CA ARG A 162 1.49 17.11 19.28
C ARG A 162 2.67 18.08 19.08
N GLY A 163 3.62 18.10 20.02
CA GLY A 163 4.83 18.92 19.91
C GLY A 163 5.71 18.50 18.74
N VAL A 164 5.91 17.20 18.56
CA VAL A 164 6.63 16.66 17.38
C VAL A 164 5.84 16.94 16.11
N ALA A 165 4.52 16.75 16.13
CA ALA A 165 3.65 16.95 14.97
C ALA A 165 3.71 18.40 14.46
N SER A 166 3.57 19.36 15.38
CA SER A 166 3.65 20.79 15.06
C SER A 166 5.01 21.20 14.53
N SER A 167 6.10 20.75 15.17
CA SER A 167 7.46 21.15 14.82
C SER A 167 7.97 20.52 13.51
N ALA A 168 7.60 19.27 13.24
CA ALA A 168 8.07 18.52 12.08
C ALA A 168 7.16 18.69 10.86
N PHE A 169 5.86 18.88 11.06
CA PHE A 169 4.86 18.83 9.97
C PHE A 169 3.92 20.04 9.92
N GLY A 170 4.02 20.98 10.88
CA GLY A 170 3.16 22.17 10.91
C GLY A 170 1.68 21.89 11.22
N ASP A 171 1.35 20.65 11.62
CA ASP A 171 0.01 20.20 11.97
C ASP A 171 0.09 19.46 13.30
N SER A 172 -0.64 19.94 14.32
CA SER A 172 -0.63 19.37 15.67
C SER A 172 -1.59 18.19 15.84
N ARG A 173 -2.40 17.88 14.83
CA ARG A 173 -3.41 16.81 14.92
C ARG A 173 -2.77 15.44 15.03
N VAL A 174 -3.40 14.61 15.84
CA VAL A 174 -3.00 13.22 16.07
C VAL A 174 -4.14 12.26 15.74
N LEU A 175 -3.76 11.01 15.53
CA LEU A 175 -4.66 9.87 15.46
C LEU A 175 -4.32 8.88 16.57
N LEU A 176 -5.33 8.13 16.99
CA LEU A 176 -5.22 7.05 17.96
C LEU A 176 -5.50 5.74 17.26
N GLU A 177 -4.66 4.73 17.48
CA GLU A 177 -4.87 3.38 16.96
C GLU A 177 -4.60 2.36 18.08
N LYS A 178 -5.22 1.19 17.99
CA LYS A 178 -4.84 0.06 18.84
C LYS A 178 -3.37 -0.27 18.60
N TYR A 179 -2.59 -0.38 19.68
CA TYR A 179 -1.23 -0.86 19.57
C TYR A 179 -1.21 -2.39 19.48
N ILE A 180 -0.58 -2.90 18.43
CA ILE A 180 -0.37 -4.33 18.20
C ILE A 180 1.11 -4.62 18.46
N ALA A 181 1.41 -5.24 19.60
CA ALA A 181 2.77 -5.46 20.06
C ALA A 181 3.48 -6.58 19.29
N GLN A 182 2.78 -7.70 19.08
CA GLN A 182 3.26 -8.83 18.30
C GLN A 182 2.37 -9.01 17.09
N SER A 183 2.94 -8.82 15.90
CA SER A 183 2.21 -8.94 14.66
C SER A 183 2.92 -9.79 13.63
N ARG A 184 2.12 -10.39 12.75
CA ARG A 184 2.56 -10.89 11.46
C ARG A 184 2.07 -9.96 10.36
N HIS A 185 2.88 -9.76 9.34
CA HIS A 185 2.48 -9.07 8.12
C HIS A 185 1.99 -10.14 7.14
N VAL A 186 0.68 -10.20 6.93
CA VAL A 186 0.04 -11.17 6.04
C VAL A 186 -0.65 -10.41 4.94
N GLU A 187 -0.43 -10.81 3.70
CA GLU A 187 -0.98 -10.11 2.55
C GLU A 187 -1.64 -11.08 1.58
N VAL A 188 -2.62 -10.61 0.83
CA VAL A 188 -3.44 -11.46 -0.05
C VAL A 188 -3.34 -10.96 -1.48
N GLN A 189 -2.90 -11.84 -2.38
CA GLN A 189 -2.91 -11.57 -3.81
C GLN A 189 -4.34 -11.52 -4.31
N ILE A 190 -4.69 -10.48 -5.07
CA ILE A 190 -5.99 -10.35 -5.72
C ILE A 190 -5.84 -10.11 -7.22
N PHE A 191 -6.84 -10.54 -7.98
CA PHE A 191 -7.04 -10.19 -9.38
C PHE A 191 -8.49 -9.75 -9.58
N GLY A 192 -8.66 -8.64 -10.30
CA GLY A 192 -9.95 -8.17 -10.78
C GLY A 192 -9.98 -8.11 -12.31
N ASP A 193 -11.13 -8.39 -12.91
CA ASP A 193 -11.33 -8.21 -14.35
C ASP A 193 -12.34 -7.09 -14.67
N LYS A 194 -12.41 -6.72 -15.96
CA LYS A 194 -13.35 -5.71 -16.48
C LYS A 194 -14.82 -6.14 -16.46
N HIS A 195 -15.10 -7.39 -16.08
CA HIS A 195 -16.44 -7.96 -15.99
C HIS A 195 -16.96 -7.98 -14.54
N GLY A 196 -16.20 -7.43 -13.59
CA GLY A 196 -16.57 -7.36 -12.19
C GLY A 196 -16.26 -8.64 -11.40
N ASN A 197 -15.54 -9.60 -12.00
CA ASN A 197 -15.06 -10.77 -11.28
C ASN A 197 -13.84 -10.41 -10.45
N HIS A 198 -13.77 -10.97 -9.24
CA HIS A 198 -12.67 -10.75 -8.32
C HIS A 198 -12.31 -12.09 -7.68
N VAL A 199 -11.03 -12.44 -7.71
CA VAL A 199 -10.49 -13.64 -7.09
C VAL A 199 -9.30 -13.28 -6.20
N HIS A 200 -8.99 -14.16 -5.26
CA HIS A 200 -7.74 -14.10 -4.51
C HIS A 200 -6.92 -15.34 -4.83
N LEU A 201 -5.59 -15.20 -4.79
CA LEU A 201 -4.63 -16.31 -4.95
C LEU A 201 -3.93 -16.56 -3.61
N TRP A 202 -4.73 -16.89 -2.60
CA TRP A 202 -4.28 -17.10 -1.20
C TRP A 202 -3.44 -15.94 -0.66
N GLU A 203 -2.76 -16.20 0.46
CA GLU A 203 -1.99 -15.24 1.22
C GLU A 203 -0.49 -15.56 1.26
N ARG A 204 0.32 -14.53 1.49
CA ARG A 204 1.75 -14.61 1.78
C ARG A 204 2.03 -14.11 3.18
N ASP A 205 3.02 -14.69 3.83
CA ASP A 205 3.62 -14.13 5.04
C ASP A 205 4.86 -13.33 4.67
N CYS A 206 4.87 -12.05 5.02
CA CYS A 206 5.97 -11.11 4.79
C CYS A 206 6.48 -10.50 6.11
N SER A 207 6.35 -11.25 7.21
CA SER A 207 6.67 -10.79 8.58
C SER A 207 8.17 -10.65 8.82
N VAL A 208 9.01 -11.35 8.05
CA VAL A 208 10.46 -11.28 8.18
C VAL A 208 10.95 -9.98 7.54
N GLN A 209 11.09 -8.95 8.37
CA GLN A 209 11.43 -7.60 7.93
C GLN A 209 12.66 -7.03 8.64
N ARG A 210 13.39 -6.16 7.95
CA ARG A 210 14.44 -5.33 8.54
C ARG A 210 14.14 -3.87 8.25
N ARG A 211 14.00 -3.05 9.31
CA ARG A 211 13.64 -1.61 9.18
C ARG A 211 12.38 -1.39 8.33
N HIS A 212 11.36 -2.22 8.53
CA HIS A 212 10.08 -2.18 7.79
C HIS A 212 10.18 -2.48 6.29
N GLN A 213 11.24 -3.17 5.86
CA GLN A 213 11.37 -3.70 4.50
C GLN A 213 11.31 -5.22 4.57
N LYS A 214 10.52 -5.83 3.67
CA LYS A 214 10.39 -7.29 3.53
C LYS A 214 11.73 -7.88 3.06
N ILE A 215 12.13 -8.99 3.68
CA ILE A 215 13.41 -9.68 3.44
C ILE A 215 13.19 -11.13 3.02
N ILE A 216 12.23 -11.81 3.66
CA ILE A 216 11.82 -13.16 3.32
C ILE A 216 10.30 -13.18 3.28
N GLU A 217 9.78 -13.72 2.19
CA GLU A 217 8.36 -13.89 1.93
C GLU A 217 8.09 -15.37 1.62
N GLU A 218 7.01 -15.92 2.16
CA GLU A 218 6.62 -17.30 1.92
C GLU A 218 5.11 -17.43 1.66
N ALA A 219 4.73 -18.42 0.83
CA ALA A 219 3.34 -18.73 0.53
C ALA A 219 3.09 -20.26 0.53
N PRO A 220 1.93 -20.72 1.03
CA PRO A 220 0.97 -19.95 1.81
C PRO A 220 1.54 -19.58 3.19
N ALA A 221 0.96 -18.60 3.86
CA ALA A 221 1.43 -18.21 5.20
C ALA A 221 1.30 -19.38 6.21
N PRO A 222 2.35 -19.70 6.97
CA PRO A 222 2.35 -20.84 7.89
C PRO A 222 1.38 -20.63 9.06
N ASP A 223 0.88 -21.72 9.65
CA ASP A 223 0.10 -21.73 10.89
C ASP A 223 -1.19 -20.87 10.95
N LEU A 224 -1.69 -20.37 9.82
CA LEU A 224 -2.97 -19.63 9.79
C LEU A 224 -4.18 -20.55 10.01
N GLY A 225 -4.17 -21.74 9.41
CA GLY A 225 -5.32 -22.63 9.32
C GLY A 225 -6.40 -22.14 8.34
N ASP A 226 -7.20 -23.07 7.80
CA ASP A 226 -8.11 -22.80 6.68
C ASP A 226 -9.20 -21.77 7.00
N ALA A 227 -9.70 -21.78 8.24
CA ALA A 227 -10.73 -20.85 8.66
C ALA A 227 -10.25 -19.38 8.60
N LEU A 228 -9.02 -19.11 9.06
CA LEU A 228 -8.45 -17.76 9.05
C LEU A 228 -7.99 -17.36 7.65
N ARG A 229 -7.36 -18.27 6.91
CA ARG A 229 -7.04 -18.10 5.48
C ARG A 229 -8.26 -17.70 4.65
N SER A 230 -9.38 -18.39 4.87
CA SER A 230 -10.64 -18.09 4.20
C SER A 230 -11.20 -16.70 4.59
N LYS A 231 -10.96 -16.22 5.83
CA LYS A 231 -11.33 -14.86 6.24
C LYS A 231 -10.46 -13.81 5.54
N PHE A 232 -9.14 -14.03 5.44
CA PHE A 232 -8.23 -13.17 4.68
C PHE A 232 -8.66 -13.04 3.21
N GLY A 233 -8.89 -14.17 2.54
CA GLY A 233 -9.34 -14.19 1.14
C GLY A 233 -10.65 -13.42 0.92
N ARG A 234 -11.66 -13.63 1.78
CA ARG A 234 -12.93 -12.88 1.70
C ARG A 234 -12.74 -11.39 1.94
N ALA A 235 -11.93 -11.01 2.93
CA ALA A 235 -11.65 -9.61 3.23
C ALA A 235 -10.93 -8.91 2.07
N ALA A 236 -9.94 -9.56 1.46
CA ALA A 236 -9.23 -9.01 0.31
C ALA A 236 -10.12 -8.87 -0.94
N VAL A 237 -10.99 -9.85 -1.21
CA VAL A 237 -11.98 -9.74 -2.30
C VAL A 237 -13.01 -8.64 -2.02
N ALA A 238 -13.43 -8.46 -0.76
CA ALA A 238 -14.31 -7.35 -0.39
C ALA A 238 -13.63 -5.98 -0.60
N ALA A 239 -12.36 -5.84 -0.21
CA ALA A 239 -11.53 -4.67 -0.46
C ALA A 239 -11.46 -4.34 -1.97
N ALA A 240 -11.16 -5.34 -2.79
CA ALA A 240 -11.07 -5.19 -4.24
C ALA A 240 -12.40 -4.70 -4.86
N LYS A 241 -13.53 -5.29 -4.44
CA LYS A 241 -14.86 -4.90 -4.90
C LYS A 241 -15.21 -3.45 -4.52
N GLN A 242 -14.82 -3.01 -3.33
CA GLN A 242 -15.10 -1.67 -2.83
C GLN A 242 -14.51 -0.57 -3.73
N VAL A 243 -13.37 -0.86 -4.36
CA VAL A 243 -12.69 0.07 -5.27
C VAL A 243 -12.86 -0.29 -6.75
N LYS A 244 -13.72 -1.26 -7.08
CA LYS A 244 -13.92 -1.78 -8.44
C LYS A 244 -12.58 -2.13 -9.10
N TYR A 245 -11.77 -2.89 -8.38
CA TYR A 245 -10.40 -3.15 -8.76
C TYR A 245 -10.31 -3.97 -10.05
N GLU A 246 -9.31 -3.66 -10.89
CA GLU A 246 -8.96 -4.44 -12.08
C GLU A 246 -7.46 -4.75 -12.03
N ASN A 247 -7.02 -5.78 -12.75
CA ASN A 247 -5.62 -6.23 -12.80
C ASN A 247 -5.16 -6.87 -11.48
N ALA A 248 -3.83 -7.07 -11.33
CA ALA A 248 -3.20 -7.59 -10.14
C ALA A 248 -3.08 -6.52 -9.04
N GLY A 249 -3.25 -6.92 -7.79
CA GLY A 249 -3.01 -6.08 -6.62
C GLY A 249 -2.83 -6.92 -5.37
N THR A 250 -2.43 -6.28 -4.29
CA THR A 250 -2.27 -6.95 -3.00
C THR A 250 -2.94 -6.17 -1.89
N VAL A 251 -3.71 -6.86 -1.06
CA VAL A 251 -4.29 -6.30 0.16
C VAL A 251 -3.44 -6.76 1.34
N GLU A 252 -2.82 -5.81 2.03
CA GLU A 252 -1.94 -6.09 3.18
C GLU A 252 -2.71 -5.98 4.50
N PHE A 253 -2.39 -6.87 5.42
CA PHE A 253 -2.99 -6.95 6.74
C PHE A 253 -1.92 -7.10 7.81
N ILE A 254 -2.23 -6.55 8.99
CA ILE A 254 -1.54 -6.88 10.24
C ILE A 254 -2.38 -7.94 10.94
N LEU A 255 -1.79 -9.09 11.24
CA LEU A 255 -2.36 -10.12 12.10
C LEU A 255 -1.80 -9.96 13.51
N ASP A 256 -2.65 -9.59 14.47
CA ASP A 256 -2.31 -9.58 15.90
C ASP A 256 -2.19 -11.02 16.39
N VAL A 257 -0.98 -11.38 16.82
CA VAL A 257 -0.64 -12.67 17.41
C VAL A 257 -0.29 -12.56 18.89
N SER A 258 -0.44 -11.37 19.47
CA SER A 258 -0.19 -11.11 20.89
C SER A 258 -1.10 -12.01 21.74
N ASP A 259 -0.55 -12.64 22.77
CA ASP A 259 -1.31 -13.49 23.71
C ASP A 259 -2.16 -14.58 23.04
N GLY A 260 -1.75 -15.07 21.88
CA GLY A 260 -2.47 -16.12 21.13
C GLY A 260 -3.70 -15.62 20.35
N LYS A 261 -3.88 -14.29 20.23
CA LYS A 261 -4.91 -13.70 19.37
C LYS A 261 -4.72 -14.10 17.90
N ARG A 262 -5.81 -13.97 17.14
CA ARG A 262 -5.85 -14.25 15.69
C ARG A 262 -6.76 -13.25 14.97
N GLU A 263 -6.68 -11.99 15.41
CA GLU A 263 -7.41 -10.87 14.82
C GLU A 263 -6.54 -10.18 13.79
N PHE A 264 -7.10 -9.81 12.65
CA PHE A 264 -6.35 -9.15 11.59
C PHE A 264 -7.04 -7.88 11.14
N TYR A 265 -6.24 -6.94 10.64
CA TYR A 265 -6.70 -5.61 10.29
C TYR A 265 -6.00 -5.13 9.02
N PHE A 266 -6.76 -4.49 8.14
CA PHE A 266 -6.27 -3.87 6.92
C PHE A 266 -5.19 -2.84 7.23
N LEU A 267 -4.07 -2.98 6.52
CA LEU A 267 -2.93 -2.08 6.60
C LEU A 267 -2.94 -1.10 5.43
N GLU A 268 -2.81 -1.64 4.22
CA GLU A 268 -2.79 -0.90 2.97
C GLU A 268 -3.11 -1.82 1.79
N MET A 269 -3.20 -1.24 0.60
CA MET A 269 -3.39 -1.99 -0.63
C MET A 269 -2.40 -1.47 -1.65
N ASN A 270 -1.55 -2.38 -2.13
CA ASN A 270 -0.62 -2.08 -3.21
C ASN A 270 -1.38 -2.22 -4.53
N THR A 271 -1.52 -1.11 -5.26
CA THR A 271 -2.32 -1.01 -6.48
C THR A 271 -1.53 -1.42 -7.73
N ARG A 272 -0.75 -2.50 -7.58
CA ARG A 272 0.24 -2.99 -8.55
C ARG A 272 0.68 -4.42 -8.22
N LEU A 273 1.51 -4.99 -9.09
CA LEU A 273 2.28 -6.19 -8.78
C LEU A 273 3.30 -5.93 -7.66
N GLN A 274 3.71 -6.98 -6.98
CA GLN A 274 4.71 -6.96 -5.90
C GLN A 274 5.92 -7.82 -6.25
N VAL A 275 7.04 -7.61 -5.58
CA VAL A 275 8.30 -8.33 -5.84
C VAL A 275 8.12 -9.82 -5.54
N GLU A 276 7.37 -10.11 -4.48
CA GLU A 276 7.08 -11.41 -3.92
C GLU A 276 5.93 -12.15 -4.62
N HIS A 277 5.45 -11.68 -5.78
CA HIS A 277 4.47 -12.44 -6.57
C HIS A 277 4.91 -13.87 -6.95
N PRO A 278 6.20 -14.20 -7.18
CA PRO A 278 6.59 -15.54 -7.62
C PRO A 278 6.38 -16.64 -6.58
N VAL A 279 6.29 -16.32 -5.28
CA VAL A 279 5.97 -17.37 -4.29
C VAL A 279 4.48 -17.74 -4.31
N THR A 280 3.63 -16.94 -4.96
CA THR A 280 2.22 -17.24 -5.18
C THR A 280 1.98 -18.03 -6.49
N GLU A 281 2.85 -17.85 -7.49
CA GLU A 281 2.80 -18.57 -8.78
C GLU A 281 3.16 -20.05 -8.66
#